data_AF-A0A9Q5CF04-F1
#
_entry.id   AF-A0A9Q5CF04-F1
#
_cell.length_a   1.000
_cell.length_b   1.000
_cell.length_c   1.000
_cell.angle_alpha   90.00
_cell.angle_beta   90.00
_cell.angle_gamma   90.00
#
_symmetry.space_group_name_H-M   'P 1'
#
loop_
_entity.id
_entity.type
_entity.pdbx_description
1 polymer ?
#
loop_
_entity_poly.entity_id
_entity_poly.type
_entity_poly.pdbx_seq_one_letter_code
_entity_poly.pdbx_strand_id
1 'polypeptide(L)'
;MDNEIIQQLLDHIAAGGANYFNFIGDDGYYNPLIEETKINGSIITICFSNGMLDIYDTDLIIKVRRVENRLNKCEYCYKIKSQNGSLKGYILKDLEVI
;
A
#
# COMPACT_ATOMS: atom_id res chain seq x y z
N MET A 1 10.37 1.63 15.21
CA MET A 1 10.71 1.58 13.77
C MET A 1 9.46 1.31 12.94
N ASP A 2 8.57 0.41 13.37
CA ASP A 2 7.32 0.09 12.65
C ASP A 2 6.31 1.25 12.55
N ASN A 3 6.21 2.09 13.58
CA ASN A 3 5.34 3.28 13.55
C ASN A 3 5.74 4.32 12.50
N GLU A 4 7.02 4.41 12.14
CA GLU A 4 7.49 5.42 11.20
C GLU A 4 7.06 5.08 9.76
N ILE A 5 7.11 3.80 9.39
CA ILE A 5 6.68 3.32 8.07
C ILE A 5 5.17 3.48 7.90
N ILE A 6 4.39 3.16 8.94
CA ILE A 6 2.94 3.38 8.94
C ILE A 6 2.62 4.86 8.78
N GLN A 7 3.30 5.74 9.53
CA GLN A 7 3.07 7.18 9.40
C GLN A 7 3.42 7.70 8.00
N GLN A 8 4.56 7.28 7.43
CA GLN A 8 4.93 7.65 6.05
C GLN A 8 3.92 7.15 5.01
N LEU A 9 3.32 5.97 5.22
CA LEU A 9 2.24 5.46 4.38
C LEU A 9 0.99 6.34 4.49
N LEU A 10 0.56 6.67 5.72
CA LEU A 10 -0.61 7.51 5.96
C LEU A 10 -0.44 8.93 5.42
N ASP A 11 0.73 9.55 5.63
CA ASP A 11 1.04 10.88 5.10
C ASP A 11 1.00 10.88 3.57
N HIS A 12 1.48 9.80 2.95
CA HIS A 12 1.43 9.62 1.51
C HIS A 12 0.00 9.47 0.97
N ILE A 13 -0.85 8.72 1.66
CA ILE A 13 -2.28 8.60 1.34
C ILE A 13 -2.96 9.96 1.47
N ALA A 14 -2.72 10.70 2.56
CA ALA A 14 -3.29 12.01 2.82
C ALA A 14 -2.87 13.07 1.78
N ALA A 15 -1.67 12.96 1.21
CA ALA A 15 -1.20 13.79 0.12
C ALA A 15 -1.87 13.50 -1.24
N GLY A 16 -2.75 12.49 -1.31
CA GLY A 16 -3.45 12.10 -2.54
C GLY A 16 -2.59 11.28 -3.52
N GLY A 17 -1.42 10.78 -3.08
CA GLY A 17 -0.47 10.08 -3.94
C GLY A 17 -0.61 8.54 -3.95
N ALA A 18 -1.49 7.98 -3.12
CA ALA A 18 -1.52 6.54 -2.92
C ALA A 18 -2.31 5.80 -4.01
N ASN A 19 -1.65 4.83 -4.66
CA ASN A 19 -2.28 3.90 -5.59
C ASN A 19 -2.22 2.49 -4.99
N TYR A 20 -3.35 1.79 -4.90
CA TYR A 20 -3.41 0.44 -4.31
C TYR A 20 -3.58 -0.65 -5.36
N PHE A 21 -2.91 -1.78 -5.15
CA PHE A 21 -3.18 -2.97 -5.92
C PHE A 21 -3.34 -4.19 -5.02
N ASN A 22 -4.48 -4.87 -5.22
CA ASN A 22 -4.76 -6.16 -4.64
C ASN A 22 -4.04 -7.25 -5.44
N PHE A 23 -3.44 -8.22 -4.74
CA PHE A 23 -2.82 -9.37 -5.39
C PHE A 23 -3.91 -10.36 -5.83
N ILE A 24 -4.35 -10.25 -7.09
CA ILE A 24 -5.13 -11.29 -7.76
C ILE A 24 -4.24 -11.88 -8.86
N GLY A 25 -3.37 -12.82 -8.46
CA GLY A 25 -2.57 -13.67 -9.35
C GLY A 25 -1.93 -13.00 -10.57
N ASP A 26 -0.65 -12.61 -10.45
CA ASP A 26 0.29 -12.20 -11.52
C ASP A 26 -0.11 -11.17 -12.58
N ASP A 27 -1.36 -10.75 -12.71
CA ASP A 27 -1.82 -9.89 -13.80
C ASP A 27 -2.49 -8.60 -13.32
N GLY A 28 -1.79 -7.49 -13.54
CA GLY A 28 -2.41 -6.21 -13.83
C GLY A 28 -2.48 -5.20 -12.68
N TYR A 29 -2.13 -3.96 -13.02
CA TYR A 29 -2.32 -2.81 -12.15
C TYR A 29 -3.75 -2.29 -12.26
N TYR A 30 -4.42 -2.24 -11.13
CA TYR A 30 -5.59 -1.40 -10.98
C TYR A 30 -5.16 -0.14 -10.23
N ASN A 31 -5.57 1.02 -10.74
CA ASN A 31 -5.44 2.29 -10.04
C ASN A 31 -6.83 2.73 -9.56
N PRO A 32 -7.39 2.07 -8.53
CA PRO A 32 -8.65 2.50 -7.98
C PRO A 32 -8.43 3.75 -7.12
N LEU A 33 -9.34 4.71 -7.25
CA LEU A 33 -9.35 5.89 -6.40
C LEU A 33 -9.59 5.46 -4.94
N ILE A 34 -8.86 6.09 -4.01
CA ILE A 34 -9.17 5.99 -2.59
C ILE A 34 -10.43 6.82 -2.34
N GLU A 35 -11.47 6.17 -1.85
CA GLU A 35 -12.72 6.82 -1.48
C GLU A 35 -12.67 7.30 -0.03
N GLU A 36 -12.07 6.50 0.85
CA GLU A 36 -12.04 6.77 2.28
C GLU A 36 -10.85 6.06 2.95
N THR A 37 -10.32 6.66 4.02
CA THR A 37 -9.42 5.98 4.97
C THR A 37 -10.00 6.13 6.37
N LYS A 38 -10.19 5.00 7.06
CA LYS A 38 -10.70 4.93 8.43
C LYS A 38 -9.64 4.37 9.35
N ILE A 39 -9.49 4.99 10.53
CA ILE A 39 -8.61 4.50 11.59
C ILE A 39 -9.49 4.17 12.80
N ASN A 40 -9.57 2.89 13.14
CA ASN A 40 -10.34 2.38 14.27
C ASN A 40 -9.44 1.57 15.20
N GLY A 41 -8.90 2.22 16.22
CA GLY A 41 -7.93 1.61 17.13
C GLY A 41 -6.66 1.18 16.38
N SER A 42 -6.35 -0.12 16.43
CA SER A 42 -5.19 -0.71 15.76
C SER A 42 -5.40 -1.07 14.29
N ILE A 43 -6.57 -0.75 13.72
CA ILE A 43 -6.93 -1.11 12.34
C ILE A 43 -7.01 0.15 11.48
N ILE A 44 -6.26 0.16 10.39
CA ILE A 44 -6.36 1.14 9.30
C ILE A 44 -7.06 0.45 8.14
N THR A 45 -8.26 0.91 7.81
CA THR A 45 -9.03 0.45 6.65
C THR A 45 -8.92 1.48 5.55
N ILE A 46 -8.47 1.06 4.37
CA ILE A 46 -8.43 1.89 3.16
C ILE A 46 -9.49 1.36 2.21
N CYS A 47 -10.48 2.20 1.90
CA CYS A 47 -11.56 1.90 0.97
C CYS A 47 -11.21 2.44 -0.42
N PHE A 48 -11.27 1.57 -1.41
CA PHE A 48 -11.08 1.87 -2.81
C PHE A 48 -12.38 1.65 -3.57
N SER A 49 -12.54 2.28 -4.73
CA SER A 49 -13.73 2.12 -5.57
C SER A 49 -14.04 0.67 -6.00
N ASN A 50 -13.06 -0.24 -5.89
CA ASN A 50 -13.20 -1.65 -6.26
C ASN A 50 -12.84 -2.63 -5.12
N GLY A 51 -12.73 -2.18 -3.88
CA GLY A 51 -12.43 -3.07 -2.76
C GLY A 51 -11.94 -2.33 -1.51
N MET A 52 -11.41 -3.08 -0.55
CA MET A 52 -10.87 -2.51 0.68
C MET A 52 -9.60 -3.25 1.11
N LEU A 53 -8.75 -2.57 1.87
CA LEU A 53 -7.59 -3.14 2.53
C LEU A 53 -7.61 -2.81 4.01
N ASP A 54 -7.60 -3.86 4.84
CA ASP A 54 -7.41 -3.74 6.28
C ASP A 54 -5.96 -4.02 6.65
N ILE A 55 -5.32 -3.01 7.22
CA ILE A 55 -3.97 -3.05 7.79
C ILE A 55 -4.12 -3.09 9.31
N TYR A 56 -3.60 -4.16 9.92
CA TYR A 56 -3.60 -4.38 11.36
C TYR A 56 -2.22 -4.06 11.92
N ASP A 57 -2.14 -3.71 13.20
CA ASP A 57 -0.87 -3.53 13.93
C ASP A 57 0.09 -4.73 13.87
N THR A 58 -0.46 -5.93 13.68
CA THR A 58 0.29 -7.19 13.52
C THR A 58 0.75 -7.46 12.08
N ASP A 59 0.34 -6.65 11.12
CA ASP A 59 0.77 -6.77 9.73
C ASP A 59 2.20 -6.25 9.57
N LEU A 60 2.94 -6.89 8.67
CA LEU A 60 4.26 -6.46 8.29
C LEU A 60 4.19 -5.58 7.04
N ILE A 61 4.60 -4.32 7.19
CA ILE A 61 4.70 -3.34 6.10
C ILE A 61 6.17 -3.13 5.75
N ILE A 62 6.52 -3.38 4.48
CA ILE A 62 7.91 -3.29 4.01
C ILE A 62 7.98 -2.38 2.79
N LYS A 63 8.86 -1.39 2.81
CA LYS A 63 9.21 -0.63 1.59
C LYS A 63 10.04 -1.53 0.68
N VAL A 64 9.52 -1.82 -0.51
CA VAL A 64 10.20 -2.64 -1.52
C VAL A 64 10.20 -1.94 -2.87
N ARG A 65 11.12 -2.34 -3.75
CA ARG A 65 11.03 -1.95 -5.15
C ARG A 65 9.84 -2.68 -5.80
N ARG A 66 9.09 -1.98 -6.64
CA ARG A 66 7.99 -2.58 -7.43
C ARG A 66 8.50 -3.79 -8.22
N VAL A 67 7.71 -4.87 -8.22
CA VAL A 67 8.14 -6.20 -8.70
C VAL A 67 8.18 -6.29 -10.23
N GLU A 68 7.52 -5.39 -10.96
CA GLU A 68 7.57 -5.44 -12.43
C GLU A 68 8.74 -4.68 -13.05
N ASN A 69 9.34 -5.35 -14.04
CA ASN A 69 10.46 -4.86 -14.84
C ASN A 69 10.08 -3.90 -15.99
N ARG A 70 8.80 -3.56 -16.18
CA ARG A 70 8.33 -2.82 -17.38
C ARG A 70 8.32 -1.30 -17.24
N LEU A 71 8.54 -0.75 -16.04
CA LEU A 71 8.60 0.69 -15.80
C LEU A 71 10.07 1.12 -15.60
N ASN A 72 10.55 2.00 -16.49
CA ASN A 72 11.91 2.59 -16.46
C ASN A 72 12.14 3.55 -15.27
N LYS A 73 11.26 3.57 -14.27
CA LYS A 73 11.39 4.41 -13.08
C LYS A 73 11.39 3.54 -11.83
N CYS A 74 12.30 3.83 -10.91
CA CYS A 74 12.40 3.17 -9.61
C CYS A 74 11.22 3.57 -8.73
N GLU A 75 10.06 2.97 -8.95
CA GLU A 75 8.89 3.17 -8.10
C GLU A 75 9.00 2.24 -6.89
N TYR A 76 9.02 2.86 -5.71
CA TYR A 76 8.95 2.15 -4.44
C TYR A 76 7.49 1.94 -4.06
N CYS A 77 7.21 0.84 -3.38
CA CYS A 77 5.88 0.57 -2.83
C CYS A 77 5.98 -0.01 -1.42
N TYR A 78 4.88 0.10 -0.68
CA TYR A 78 4.68 -0.55 0.59
C TYR A 78 4.05 -1.92 0.33
N LYS A 79 4.81 -2.99 0.56
CA LYS A 79 4.33 -4.37 0.55
C LYS A 79 3.74 -4.70 1.92
N ILE A 80 2.49 -5.17 1.93
CA ILE A 80 1.75 -5.43 3.17
C ILE A 80 1.49 -6.92 3.27
N LYS A 81 1.95 -7.53 4.35
CA LYS A 81 1.76 -8.94 4.67
C LYS A 81 1.01 -9.09 5.98
N SER A 82 0.12 -10.07 6.06
CA SER A 82 -0.45 -10.49 7.32
C SER A 82 0.62 -11.05 8.27
N GLN A 83 0.29 -11.13 9.55
CA GLN A 83 1.14 -11.74 10.58
C GLN A 83 1.63 -13.15 10.22
N ASN A 84 0.82 -13.95 9.51
CA ASN A 84 1.18 -15.29 9.03
C ASN A 84 2.01 -15.28 7.72
N GLY A 85 2.37 -14.11 7.19
CA GLY A 85 3.22 -13.93 6.03
C GLY A 85 2.51 -13.92 4.67
N SER A 86 1.18 -14.12 4.64
CA SER A 86 0.37 -14.01 3.41
C SER A 86 0.38 -12.57 2.89
N LEU A 87 0.47 -12.42 1.57
CA LEU A 87 0.42 -11.12 0.94
C LEU A 87 -1.01 -10.58 0.96
N LYS A 88 -1.20 -9.38 1.53
CA LYS A 88 -2.48 -8.66 1.47
C LYS A 88 -2.56 -7.75 0.26
N GLY A 89 -1.43 -7.14 -0.10
CA GLY A 89 -1.36 -6.27 -1.26
C GLY A 89 -0.17 -5.32 -1.18
N TYR A 90 -0.23 -4.29 -2.01
CA TYR A 90 0.79 -3.26 -2.07
C TYR A 90 0.16 -1.88 -2.28
N ILE A 91 0.82 -0.84 -1.77
CA ILE A 91 0.46 0.56 -1.99
C ILE A 91 1.67 1.27 -2.61
N LEU A 92 1.52 1.87 -3.79
CA LEU A 92 2.59 2.65 -4.41
C LEU A 92 2.93 3.84 -3.53
N LYS A 93 4.23 4.13 -3.45
CA LYS A 93 4.74 5.43 -3.04
C LYS A 93 4.97 6.21 -4.33
N ASP A 94 4.54 7.47 -4.38
CA ASP A 94 4.83 8.35 -5.53
C ASP A 94 6.32 8.33 -5.89
N LEU A 95 6.60 8.62 -7.15
CA LEU A 95 7.95 8.86 -7.63
C LEU A 95 8.61 9.93 -6.76
N GLU A 96 9.63 9.55 -5.99
CA GLU A 96 10.62 10.51 -5.51
C GLU A 96 11.28 11.08 -6.77
N VAL A 97 10.83 12.26 -7.20
CA VAL A 97 11.54 13.04 -8.22
C VAL A 97 12.81 13.50 -7.53
N ILE A 98 13.91 12.79 -7.80
CA ILE A 98 15.26 13.14 -7.35
C ILE A 98 15.71 14.41 -8.08
#